data_AF-A0A5P9JDT7-F1
#
_entry.id   AF-A0A5P9JDT7-F1
#
_cell.length_a   1.000
_cell.length_b   1.000
_cell.length_c   1.000
_cell.angle_alpha   90.00
_cell.angle_beta   90.00
_cell.angle_gamma   90.00
#
_symmetry.space_group_name_H-M   'P 1'
#
loop_
_entity.id
_entity.type
_entity.pdbx_description
1 polymer ?
#
loop_
_entity_poly.entity_id
_entity_poly.type
_entity_poly.pdbx_seq_one_letter_code
_entity_poly.pdbx_strand_id
1 'polypeptide(L)'
;MTGTLPKILNGTSGMIFVDADIDAVSRDRDFGRIEATVTLYVKQQGSPLRPYRVRTNVNDKGAAPLRARLIADATMLAEHFMSQTTSAGAVHAA
;
A
#
# COMPACT_ATOMS: atom_id res chain seq x y z
N MET A 1 -26.92 -1.30 0.54
CA MET A 1 -25.64 -1.36 1.28
C MET A 1 -24.72 -2.29 0.52
N THR A 2 -24.04 -1.79 -0.50
CA THR A 2 -23.19 -2.63 -1.36
C THR A 2 -21.82 -2.76 -0.71
N GLY A 3 -21.69 -3.73 0.19
CA GLY A 3 -20.40 -4.11 0.77
C GLY A 3 -19.56 -4.76 -0.32
N THR A 4 -18.77 -3.96 -1.03
CA THR A 4 -17.66 -4.48 -1.85
C THR A 4 -16.75 -5.23 -0.89
N LEU A 5 -16.68 -6.57 -1.07
CA LEU A 5 -15.77 -7.40 -0.29
C LEU A 5 -14.36 -6.81 -0.38
N PRO A 6 -13.63 -6.71 0.74
CA PRO A 6 -12.23 -6.31 0.72
C PRO A 6 -11.49 -7.17 -0.31
N LYS A 7 -10.91 -6.53 -1.33
CA LYS A 7 -10.07 -7.23 -2.30
C LYS A 7 -8.80 -7.62 -1.56
N ILE A 8 -8.78 -8.85 -1.03
CA ILE A 8 -7.61 -9.46 -0.41
C ILE A 8 -6.49 -9.44 -1.47
N LEU A 9 -5.47 -8.60 -1.24
CA LEU A 9 -4.23 -8.66 -2.00
C LEU A 9 -3.29 -9.56 -1.21
N ASN A 10 -2.91 -10.69 -1.81
CA ASN A 10 -1.95 -11.62 -1.21
C ASN A 10 -0.57 -10.98 -1.22
N GLY A 11 -0.01 -10.68 -0.04
CA GLY A 11 1.37 -10.27 0.12
C GLY A 11 2.32 -11.47 0.18
N THR A 12 3.61 -11.21 0.00
CA THR A 12 4.64 -12.24 -0.26
C THR A 12 5.06 -13.09 0.95
N SER A 13 4.56 -12.84 2.17
CA SER A 13 5.12 -13.45 3.41
C SER A 13 4.06 -13.77 4.50
N GLY A 14 2.93 -14.38 4.13
CA GLY A 14 1.84 -14.64 5.10
C GLY A 14 1.12 -13.35 5.56
N MET A 15 1.29 -12.30 4.77
CA MET A 15 0.72 -10.97 4.96
C MET A 15 -0.43 -10.79 3.98
N ILE A 16 -1.56 -10.30 4.47
CA ILE A 16 -2.75 -10.04 3.68
C ILE A 16 -3.08 -8.55 3.79
N PHE A 17 -3.20 -7.88 2.65
CA PHE A 17 -3.82 -6.56 2.60
C PHE A 17 -5.33 -6.76 2.50
N VAL A 18 -6.03 -6.36 3.54
CA VAL A 18 -7.48 -6.55 3.64
C VAL A 18 -8.18 -5.41 2.92
N ASP A 19 -7.79 -4.17 3.22
CA ASP A 19 -8.47 -3.01 2.65
C ASP A 19 -7.48 -1.88 2.38
N ALA A 20 -7.93 -0.92 1.57
CA ALA A 20 -7.17 0.26 1.22
C ALA A 20 -8.09 1.50 1.16
N ASP A 21 -7.74 2.49 1.96
CA ASP A 21 -8.33 3.82 1.93
C ASP A 21 -7.38 4.82 1.26
N ILE A 22 -7.92 5.79 0.55
CA ILE A 22 -7.14 6.78 -0.21
C ILE A 22 -7.56 8.17 0.24
N ASP A 23 -6.60 8.95 0.71
CA ASP A 23 -6.78 10.33 1.12
C ASP A 23 -5.73 11.26 0.50
N ALA A 24 -5.93 12.56 0.67
CA ALA A 24 -4.99 13.60 0.24
C ALA A 24 -4.53 13.47 -1.23
N VAL A 25 -5.47 13.22 -2.15
CA VAL A 25 -5.18 13.11 -3.58
C VAL A 25 -4.89 14.49 -4.17
N SER A 26 -3.71 14.64 -4.78
CA SER A 26 -3.30 15.86 -5.49
C SER A 26 -2.75 15.51 -6.86
N ARG A 27 -2.89 16.43 -7.82
CA ARG A 27 -2.29 16.29 -9.15
C ARG A 27 -1.17 17.30 -9.29
N ASP A 28 0.02 16.79 -9.54
CA ASP A 28 1.17 17.55 -9.96
C ASP A 28 1.11 17.71 -11.49
N ARG A 29 0.83 18.94 -11.94
CA ARG A 29 0.67 19.27 -13.36
C ARG A 29 2.00 19.35 -14.09
N ASP A 30 3.06 19.74 -13.39
CA ASP A 30 4.36 19.99 -13.99
C ASP A 30 5.06 18.67 -14.30
N PHE A 31 4.82 17.66 -13.45
CA PHE A 31 5.40 16.32 -13.62
C PHE A 31 4.41 15.29 -14.19
N GLY A 32 3.16 15.68 -14.42
CA GLY A 32 2.12 14.76 -14.93
C GLY A 32 1.86 13.60 -13.98
N ARG A 33 1.85 13.85 -12.66
CA ARG A 33 1.68 12.83 -11.63
C ARG A 33 0.46 13.08 -10.76
N ILE A 34 -0.05 12.02 -10.18
CA ILE A 34 -1.06 12.05 -9.14
C ILE A 34 -0.41 11.47 -7.90
N GLU A 35 -0.35 12.29 -6.86
CA GLU A 35 0.08 11.87 -5.54
C GLU A 35 -1.15 11.56 -4.69
N ALA A 36 -1.02 10.56 -3.84
CA ALA A 36 -2.02 10.29 -2.83
C ALA A 36 -1.37 9.71 -1.60
N THR A 37 -2.09 9.79 -0.49
CA THR A 37 -1.78 8.97 0.66
C THR A 37 -2.73 7.78 0.68
N VAL A 38 -2.19 6.60 0.89
CA VAL A 38 -2.93 5.35 0.89
C VAL A 38 -2.71 4.69 2.24
N THR A 39 -3.82 4.39 2.93
CA THR A 39 -3.81 3.61 4.16
C THR A 39 -4.16 2.18 3.82
N LEU A 40 -3.18 1.29 3.95
CA LEU A 40 -3.33 -0.14 3.74
C LEU A 40 -3.60 -0.82 5.07
N TYR A 41 -4.66 -1.62 5.15
CA TYR A 41 -4.96 -2.42 6.33
C TYR A 41 -4.32 -3.80 6.19
N VAL A 42 -3.26 -4.01 6.97
CA VAL A 42 -2.38 -5.18 6.87
C VAL A 42 -2.68 -6.16 7.99
N LYS A 43 -2.89 -7.42 7.63
CA LYS A 43 -3.01 -8.55 8.56
C LYS A 43 -1.84 -9.50 8.37
N GLN A 44 -1.00 -9.61 9.39
CA GLN A 44 0.00 -10.68 9.49
C GLN A 44 -0.56 -11.82 10.35
N GLN A 45 -0.12 -13.06 10.07
CA GLN A 45 -0.46 -14.20 10.90
C GLN A 45 -0.03 -13.96 12.36
N GLY A 46 -0.93 -14.22 13.32
CA GLY A 46 -0.66 -14.01 14.75
C GLY A 46 -0.66 -12.56 15.22
N SER A 47 -0.87 -11.57 14.34
CA SER A 47 -0.90 -10.14 14.70
C SER A 47 -2.29 -9.53 14.50
N PRO A 48 -2.66 -8.47 15.25
CA PRO A 48 -3.86 -7.70 14.96
C PRO A 48 -3.77 -7.00 13.60
N LEU A 49 -4.91 -6.60 13.04
CA LEU A 49 -4.96 -5.77 11.83
C LEU A 49 -4.31 -4.42 12.15
N ARG A 50 -3.38 -3.96 11.32
CA ARG A 50 -2.66 -2.69 11.52
C ARG A 50 -2.81 -1.79 10.29
N PRO A 51 -3.10 -0.49 10.46
CA PRO A 51 -3.04 0.45 9.37
C PRO A 51 -1.58 0.78 9.04
N TYR A 52 -1.25 0.77 7.74
CA TYR A 52 0.05 1.16 7.20
C TYR A 52 -0.15 2.28 6.18
N ARG A 53 0.32 3.47 6.53
CA ARG A 53 0.10 4.68 5.74
C ARG A 53 1.31 4.94 4.84
N VAL A 54 1.07 5.03 3.54
CA VAL A 54 2.10 5.20 2.52
C VAL A 54 1.74 6.37 1.62
N ARG A 55 2.69 7.27 1.38
CA ARG A 55 2.57 8.27 0.33
C ARG A 55 3.07 7.66 -0.97
N THR A 56 2.23 7.67 -1.99
CA THR A 56 2.50 7.08 -3.32
C THR A 56 2.26 8.15 -4.40
N ASN A 57 2.85 7.94 -5.56
CA ASN A 57 2.52 8.71 -6.75
C ASN A 57 2.48 7.81 -7.98
N VAL A 58 1.57 8.10 -8.90
CA VAL A 58 1.47 7.43 -10.20
C VAL A 58 1.35 8.46 -11.30
N ASN A 59 1.65 8.08 -12.54
CA ASN A 59 1.41 8.96 -13.68
C ASN A 59 -0.08 9.33 -13.76
N ASP A 60 -0.40 10.55 -14.18
CA ASP A 60 -1.78 11.00 -14.33
C ASP A 60 -2.55 10.19 -15.39
N LYS A 61 -1.82 9.64 -16.37
CA LYS A 61 -2.30 8.72 -17.41
C LYS A 61 -1.90 7.28 -17.12
N GLY A 62 -2.76 6.34 -17.48
CA GLY A 62 -2.48 4.91 -17.40
C GLY A 62 -3.65 4.05 -17.90
N ALA A 63 -3.35 2.79 -18.21
CA ALA A 63 -4.32 1.85 -18.77
C ALA A 63 -5.35 1.34 -17.73
N ALA A 64 -5.01 1.39 -16.44
CA ALA A 64 -5.86 0.94 -15.35
C ALA A 64 -6.52 2.12 -14.60
N PRO A 65 -7.66 1.89 -13.92
CA PRO A 65 -8.29 2.91 -13.07
C PRO A 65 -7.31 3.48 -12.04
N LEU A 66 -7.37 4.79 -11.81
CA LEU A 66 -6.45 5.50 -10.89
C LEU A 66 -6.36 4.84 -9.51
N ARG A 67 -7.51 4.50 -8.91
CA ARG A 67 -7.57 3.81 -7.61
C ARG A 67 -6.74 2.52 -7.59
N ALA A 68 -6.86 1.70 -8.64
CA ALA A 68 -6.12 0.45 -8.73
C ALA A 68 -4.61 0.67 -8.85
N ARG A 69 -4.20 1.71 -9.59
CA ARG A 69 -2.78 2.08 -9.76
C ARG A 69 -2.17 2.57 -8.45
N LEU A 70 -2.86 3.45 -7.73
CA LEU A 70 -2.41 3.96 -6.43
C LEU A 70 -2.30 2.84 -5.38
N ILE A 71 -3.28 1.94 -5.31
CA ILE A 71 -3.25 0.81 -4.38
C ILE A 71 -2.09 -0.12 -4.73
N ALA A 72 -1.90 -0.46 -6.01
CA ALA A 72 -0.82 -1.34 -6.44
C ALA A 72 0.56 -0.75 -6.09
N ASP A 73 0.79 0.54 -6.38
CA ASP A 73 2.03 1.21 -6.04
C ASP A 73 2.28 1.27 -4.53
N ALA A 74 1.26 1.65 -3.76
CA ALA A 74 1.33 1.65 -2.29
C ALA A 74 1.62 0.26 -1.72
N THR A 75 1.03 -0.81 -2.27
CA THR A 75 1.31 -2.18 -1.86
C THR A 75 2.76 -2.56 -2.12
N MET A 76 3.30 -2.28 -3.31
CA MET A 76 4.72 -2.54 -3.62
C MET A 76 5.66 -1.78 -2.68
N LEU A 77 5.37 -0.51 -2.39
CA LEU A 77 6.15 0.29 -1.44
C LEU A 77 6.07 -0.28 -0.02
N ALA A 78 4.88 -0.66 0.44
CA ALA A 78 4.70 -1.24 1.77
C ALA A 78 5.48 -2.55 1.93
N GLU A 79 5.41 -3.45 0.94
CA GLU A 79 6.19 -4.70 0.95
C GLU A 79 7.70 -4.43 1.00
N HIS A 80 8.17 -3.48 0.20
CA HIS A 80 9.58 -3.07 0.20
C HIS A 80 10.04 -2.54 1.57
N PHE A 81 9.30 -1.63 2.20
CA PHE A 81 9.71 -1.08 3.50
C PHE A 81 9.59 -2.09 4.66
N MET A 82 8.58 -2.96 4.62
CA MET A 82 8.38 -3.99 5.64
C MET A 82 9.43 -5.10 5.56
N SER A 83 9.85 -5.49 4.35
CA SER A 83 10.95 -6.45 4.16
C SER A 83 12.28 -5.89 4.67
N GLN A 84 12.59 -4.62 4.40
CA GLN A 84 13.81 -3.98 4.91
C GLN A 84 13.85 -3.85 6.44
N THR A 85 12.72 -3.54 7.06
CA THR A 85 12.63 -3.45 8.53
C THR A 85 12.92 -4.79 9.21
N THR A 86 12.49 -5.89 8.58
CA THR A 86 12.74 -7.26 9.06
C THR A 86 14.23 -7.61 8.95
N SER A 87 14.89 -7.23 7.86
CA SER A 87 16.34 -7.44 7.67
C SER A 87 17.19 -6.58 8.62
N ALA A 88 16.78 -5.34 8.91
CA ALA A 88 17.50 -4.44 9.81
C ALA A 88 17.46 -4.90 11.28
N GLY A 89 16.38 -5.55 11.71
CA GLY A 89 16.27 -6.12 13.06
C GLY A 89 17.14 -7.35 13.30
N ALA A 90 17.47 -8.11 12.25
CA ALA A 90 18.29 -9.33 12.37
C ALA A 90 19.79 -9.04 12.59
N VAL A 91 20.27 -7.85 12.24
CA VAL A 91 21.70 -7.48 12.31
C VAL A 91 22.13 -6.88 13.66
N HIS A 92 21.20 -6.64 14.58
CA HIS A 92 21.47 -6.06 15.91
C HIS A 92 21.32 -7.06 17.07
N ALA A 93 21.01 -8.32 16.79
CA ALA A 93 20.79 -9.37 17.79
C ALA A 93 21.92 -10.42 17.87
N ALA A 94 23.11 -10.09 17.35
CA ALA A 94 24.28 -10.98 17.32
C ALA A 94 25.44 -10.43 18.17
#